data_AF-A0A9P6XSI1-F1
#
_entry.id   AF-A0A9P6XSI1-F1
#
_cell.length_a   1.000
_cell.length_b   1.000
_cell.length_c   1.000
_cell.angle_alpha   90.00
_cell.angle_beta   90.00
_cell.angle_gamma   90.00
#
_symmetry.space_group_name_H-M   'P 1'
#
loop_
_entity.id
_entity.type
_entity.pdbx_description
1 polymer ?
#
loop_
_entity_poly.entity_id
_entity_poly.type
_entity_poly.pdbx_seq_one_letter_code
_entity_poly.pdbx_strand_id
1 'polypeptide(L)'
;MSVFAHDWNFTTHESLPAKPWFDPHALPPSGNVPMRCVPSGPDRALGSSHNMLLGALAVAQRHVRIQSPYFLPDQTLIGALATAARRGIHVDIVIPGKNNLRLVDYAMSAQLDQALPTSTRAACG
;
A
#
# COMPACT_ATOMS: atom_id res chain seq x y z
N MET A 1 3.74 7.77 -16.68
CA MET A 1 4.76 8.71 -17.20
C MET A 1 4.61 10.12 -16.65
N SER A 2 3.40 10.59 -16.36
CA SER A 2 3.18 11.94 -15.84
C SER A 2 3.71 12.18 -14.42
N VAL A 3 3.68 11.20 -13.53
CA VAL A 3 4.10 11.37 -12.11
C VAL A 3 5.57 11.76 -12.01
N PHE A 4 6.49 10.95 -12.56
CA PHE A 4 7.92 11.28 -12.55
C PHE A 4 8.23 12.60 -13.27
N ALA A 5 7.64 12.85 -14.44
CA ALA A 5 7.90 14.08 -15.19
C ALA A 5 7.44 15.33 -14.43
N HIS A 6 6.33 15.23 -13.69
CA HIS A 6 5.86 16.27 -12.79
C HIS A 6 6.83 16.51 -11.64
N ASP A 7 7.29 15.44 -10.96
CA ASP A 7 8.26 15.54 -9.86
C ASP A 7 9.61 16.10 -10.32
N TRP A 8 10.05 15.72 -11.52
CA TRP A 8 11.27 16.25 -12.14
C TRP A 8 11.15 17.75 -12.38
N ASN A 9 10.06 18.19 -13.00
CA ASN A 9 9.84 19.60 -13.28
C ASN A 9 9.71 20.43 -12.00
N PHE A 10 9.00 19.92 -11.00
CA PHE A 10 8.88 20.57 -9.71
C PHE A 10 10.24 20.78 -9.03
N THR A 11 11.14 19.80 -9.13
CA THR A 11 12.45 19.82 -8.46
C THR A 11 13.51 20.59 -9.22
N THR A 12 13.54 20.49 -10.55
CA THR A 12 14.65 20.99 -11.40
C THR A 12 14.26 22.20 -12.24
N HIS A 13 12.97 22.51 -12.33
CA HIS A 13 12.38 23.46 -13.29
C HIS A 13 12.56 23.07 -14.77
N GLU A 14 13.08 21.87 -15.06
CA GLU A 14 13.19 21.35 -16.41
C GLU A 14 11.91 20.62 -16.83
N SER A 15 11.42 20.88 -18.05
CA SER A 15 10.28 20.14 -18.60
C SER A 15 10.76 18.99 -19.48
N LEU A 16 10.43 17.75 -19.10
CA LEU A 16 10.75 16.59 -19.91
C LEU A 16 9.90 16.55 -21.20
N PRO A 17 10.46 16.07 -22.33
CA PRO A 17 9.71 15.92 -23.57
C PRO A 17 8.49 14.99 -23.43
N ALA A 18 7.45 15.23 -24.22
CA ALA A 18 6.26 14.38 -24.26
C ALA A 18 6.52 12.97 -24.83
N LYS A 19 7.59 12.81 -25.61
CA LYS A 19 8.03 11.49 -26.10
C LYS A 19 8.56 10.63 -24.93
N PRO A 20 8.37 9.30 -24.98
CA PRO A 20 9.01 8.39 -24.03
C PRO A 20 10.50 8.67 -23.91
N TRP A 21 10.94 8.91 -22.68
CA TRP A 21 12.36 9.04 -22.29
C TRP A 21 12.91 7.72 -21.72
N PHE A 22 12.16 6.64 -21.88
CA PHE A 22 12.57 5.24 -21.67
C PHE A 22 11.99 4.36 -22.78
N ASP A 23 12.57 3.18 -22.99
CA ASP A 23 12.08 2.21 -23.96
C ASP A 23 10.87 1.43 -23.40
N PRO A 24 9.65 1.60 -23.95
CA PRO A 24 8.47 0.89 -23.48
C PRO A 24 8.51 -0.62 -23.77
N HIS A 25 9.47 -1.08 -24.59
CA HIS A 25 9.67 -2.48 -24.97
C HIS A 25 10.93 -3.10 -24.35
N ALA A 26 11.60 -2.39 -23.42
CA ALA A 26 12.78 -2.89 -22.73
C ALA A 26 12.55 -4.23 -22.02
N LEU A 27 11.29 -4.53 -21.68
CA LEU A 27 10.87 -5.81 -21.14
C LEU A 27 9.73 -6.39 -21.99
N PRO A 28 9.71 -7.72 -22.22
CA PRO A 28 8.59 -8.36 -22.87
C PRO A 28 7.31 -8.16 -22.04
N PRO A 29 6.14 -7.97 -22.67
CA PRO A 29 4.86 -7.89 -21.94
C PRO A 29 4.67 -9.13 -21.08
N SER A 30 4.45 -8.94 -19.78
CA SER A 30 4.21 -10.04 -18.84
C SER A 30 2.78 -9.98 -18.30
N GLY A 31 1.95 -10.93 -18.77
CA GLY A 31 0.58 -11.10 -18.30
C GLY A 31 -0.42 -10.08 -18.86
N ASN A 32 -1.70 -10.26 -18.51
CA ASN A 32 -2.80 -9.41 -18.98
C ASN A 32 -3.64 -8.88 -17.79
N VAL A 33 -2.96 -8.50 -16.71
CA VAL A 33 -3.62 -8.01 -15.49
C VAL A 33 -3.87 -6.51 -15.64
N PRO A 34 -5.12 -6.03 -15.51
CA PRO A 34 -5.40 -4.60 -15.51
C PRO A 34 -4.60 -3.88 -14.42
N MET A 35 -3.94 -2.79 -14.79
CA MET A 35 -3.10 -2.01 -13.89
C MET A 35 -3.57 -0.56 -13.85
N ARG A 36 -3.53 0.03 -12.67
CA ARG A 36 -3.81 1.45 -12.45
C ARG A 36 -2.71 2.08 -11.61
N CYS A 37 -2.18 3.21 -12.06
CA CYS A 37 -1.28 4.03 -11.25
C CYS A 37 -2.09 4.82 -10.22
N VAL A 38 -1.66 4.79 -8.96
CA VAL A 38 -2.20 5.61 -7.88
C VAL A 38 -1.05 6.47 -7.35
N PRO A 39 -0.94 7.74 -7.79
CA PRO A 39 0.08 8.64 -7.27
C PRO A 39 -0.16 8.88 -5.78
N SER A 40 0.91 9.11 -5.02
CA SER A 40 0.85 9.52 -3.63
C SER A 40 1.74 10.73 -3.43
N GLY A 41 1.30 11.69 -2.63
CA GLY A 41 2.05 12.92 -2.38
C GLY A 41 1.29 13.83 -1.42
N PRO A 42 1.98 14.83 -0.84
CA PRO A 42 1.37 15.82 0.06
C PRO A 42 0.43 16.80 -0.66
N ASP A 43 0.33 16.70 -1.98
CA ASP A 43 -0.41 17.57 -2.88
C ASP A 43 -1.78 16.98 -3.26
N ARG A 44 -2.06 16.79 -4.56
CA ARG A 44 -3.38 16.41 -5.09
C ARG A 44 -3.77 14.95 -4.84
N ALA A 45 -2.90 14.16 -4.21
CA ALA A 45 -3.08 12.72 -4.02
C ALA A 45 -3.25 12.28 -2.55
N LEU A 46 -3.43 13.23 -1.63
CA LEU A 46 -3.67 12.95 -0.22
C LEU A 46 -4.83 11.96 -0.03
N GLY A 47 -4.56 10.86 0.67
CA GLY A 47 -5.54 9.83 0.97
C GLY A 47 -5.95 8.92 -0.21
N SER A 48 -5.41 9.10 -1.41
CA SER A 48 -5.78 8.27 -2.58
C SER A 48 -5.40 6.80 -2.39
N SER A 49 -4.18 6.52 -1.92
CA SER A 49 -3.72 5.17 -1.57
C SER A 49 -4.55 4.57 -0.43
N HIS A 50 -4.91 5.39 0.57
CA HIS A 50 -5.73 4.97 1.70
C HIS A 50 -7.13 4.56 1.24
N ASN A 51 -7.81 5.41 0.47
CA ASN A 51 -9.14 5.12 -0.08
C ASN A 51 -9.14 3.90 -1.01
N MET A 52 -8.06 3.70 -1.79
CA MET A 52 -7.89 2.49 -2.60
C MET A 52 -7.85 1.24 -1.72
N LEU A 53 -7.07 1.25 -0.63
CA LEU A 53 -7.00 0.12 0.30
C LEU A 53 -8.37 -0.15 0.94
N LEU A 54 -9.08 0.88 1.40
CA LEU A 54 -10.42 0.74 1.97
C LEU A 54 -11.41 0.14 0.95
N GLY A 55 -11.39 0.63 -0.29
CA GLY A 55 -12.22 0.10 -1.37
C GLY A 55 -11.91 -1.37 -1.68
N ALA A 56 -10.64 -1.72 -1.78
CA ALA A 56 -10.20 -3.10 -2.00
C ALA A 56 -10.64 -4.02 -0.85
N LEU A 57 -10.50 -3.56 0.40
CA LEU A 57 -10.99 -4.29 1.57
C LEU A 57 -12.51 -4.42 1.57
N ALA A 58 -13.26 -3.43 1.11
CA ALA A 58 -14.72 -3.47 1.06
C ALA A 58 -15.24 -4.57 0.11
N VAL A 59 -14.55 -4.79 -1.02
CA VAL A 59 -14.98 -5.75 -2.06
C VAL A 59 -14.24 -7.09 -2.02
N ALA A 60 -13.29 -7.27 -1.10
CA ALA A 60 -12.57 -8.53 -0.94
C ALA A 60 -13.53 -9.70 -0.65
N GLN A 61 -13.25 -10.87 -1.25
CA GLN A 61 -14.16 -12.03 -1.20
C GLN A 61 -13.58 -13.27 -0.52
N ARG A 62 -12.24 -13.44 -0.48
CA ARG A 62 -11.62 -14.70 -0.04
C ARG A 62 -10.43 -14.48 0.89
N HIS A 63 -9.45 -13.70 0.44
CA HIS A 63 -8.18 -13.53 1.15
C HIS A 63 -7.61 -12.14 0.90
N VAL A 64 -7.14 -11.50 1.95
CA VAL A 64 -6.35 -10.28 1.92
C VAL A 64 -4.96 -10.60 2.49
N ARG A 65 -3.91 -10.27 1.75
CA ARG A 65 -2.53 -10.34 2.23
C ARG A 65 -1.88 -8.98 2.15
N ILE A 66 -1.40 -8.49 3.29
CA ILE A 66 -0.70 -7.21 3.42
C ILE A 66 0.74 -7.50 3.82
N GLN A 67 1.70 -6.92 3.12
CA GLN A 67 3.09 -6.91 3.53
C GLN A 67 3.53 -5.45 3.62
N SER A 68 3.99 -5.03 4.81
CA SER A 68 4.49 -3.68 5.01
C SER A 68 5.72 -3.67 5.90
N PRO A 69 6.80 -2.95 5.53
CA PRO A 69 7.94 -2.74 6.43
C PRO A 69 7.53 -1.92 7.67
N TYR A 70 6.49 -1.09 7.54
CA TYR A 70 5.97 -0.23 8.61
C TYR A 70 4.45 -0.36 8.65
N PHE A 71 3.93 -1.31 9.42
CA PHE A 71 2.49 -1.54 9.55
C PHE A 71 1.90 -0.71 10.68
N LEU A 72 1.53 0.53 10.37
CA LEU A 72 0.91 1.49 11.28
C LEU A 72 -0.46 1.93 10.76
N PRO A 73 -1.48 1.04 10.77
CA PRO A 73 -2.81 1.39 10.29
C PRO A 73 -3.47 2.44 11.19
N ASP A 74 -4.24 3.34 10.60
CA ASP A 74 -5.17 4.17 11.37
C ASP A 74 -6.42 3.37 11.78
N GLN A 75 -7.26 4.00 12.60
CA GLN A 75 -8.49 3.36 13.10
C GLN A 75 -9.48 2.99 11.99
N THR A 76 -9.50 3.75 10.90
CA THR A 76 -10.37 3.46 9.75
C THR A 76 -9.94 2.17 9.05
N LEU A 77 -8.63 2.01 8.83
CA LEU A 77 -8.08 0.80 8.23
C LEU A 77 -8.21 -0.41 9.16
N ILE A 78 -8.01 -0.25 10.48
CA ILE A 78 -8.26 -1.30 11.47
C ILE A 78 -9.72 -1.76 11.40
N GLY A 79 -10.68 -0.83 11.40
CA GLY A 79 -12.11 -1.13 11.28
C GLY A 79 -12.47 -1.85 9.97
N ALA A 80 -11.84 -1.47 8.86
CA ALA A 80 -12.05 -2.12 7.56
C ALA A 80 -11.49 -3.56 7.54
N LEU A 81 -10.30 -3.78 8.13
CA LEU A 81 -9.70 -5.12 8.28
C LEU A 81 -10.57 -6.01 9.17
N ALA A 82 -11.00 -5.50 10.32
CA ALA A 82 -11.91 -6.21 11.22
C ALA A 82 -13.24 -6.54 10.53
N THR A 83 -13.78 -5.62 9.73
CA THR A 83 -15.00 -5.87 8.96
C THR A 83 -14.78 -6.97 7.91
N ALA A 84 -13.65 -6.96 7.19
CA ALA A 84 -13.32 -8.01 6.24
C ALA A 84 -13.20 -9.38 6.93
N ALA A 85 -12.47 -9.45 8.05
CA ALA A 85 -12.34 -10.67 8.84
C ALA A 85 -13.71 -11.21 9.32
N ARG A 86 -14.60 -10.32 9.78
CA ARG A 86 -15.97 -10.68 10.19
C ARG A 86 -16.84 -11.21 9.05
N ARG A 87 -16.53 -10.87 7.79
CA ARG A 87 -17.18 -11.47 6.61
C ARG A 87 -16.64 -12.87 6.27
N GLY A 88 -15.72 -13.41 7.08
CA GLY A 88 -15.08 -14.71 6.84
C GLY A 88 -13.91 -14.65 5.85
N ILE A 89 -13.41 -13.46 5.52
CA ILE A 89 -12.25 -13.28 4.66
C ILE A 89 -11.00 -13.54 5.48
N HIS A 90 -10.09 -14.38 4.96
CA HIS A 90 -8.80 -14.61 5.60
C HIS A 90 -7.93 -13.35 5.46
N VAL A 91 -7.28 -12.91 6.54
CA VAL A 91 -6.43 -11.72 6.51
C VAL A 91 -5.04 -12.07 7.07
N ASP A 92 -4.03 -12.03 6.20
CA ASP A 92 -2.63 -12.23 6.56
C ASP A 92 -1.90 -10.87 6.53
N ILE A 93 -1.20 -10.55 7.62
CA ILE A 93 -0.36 -9.35 7.72
C ILE A 93 1.08 -9.80 7.96
N VAL A 94 1.98 -9.51 7.01
CA VAL A 94 3.40 -9.82 7.12
C VAL A 94 4.16 -8.55 7.46
N ILE A 95 4.88 -8.60 8.57
CA ILE A 95 5.72 -7.51 9.08
C ILE A 95 7.16 -8.01 9.24
N PRO A 96 8.16 -7.12 9.20
CA PRO A 96 9.55 -7.52 9.40
C PRO A 96 9.77 -8.04 10.82
N GLY A 97 10.52 -9.15 10.97
CA GLY A 97 10.93 -9.64 12.29
C GLY A 97 11.89 -8.70 13.04
N LYS A 98 12.60 -7.82 12.32
CA LYS A 98 13.48 -6.79 12.89
C LYS A 98 13.32 -5.48 12.13
N ASN A 99 12.89 -4.44 12.82
CA ASN A 99 12.77 -3.10 12.26
C ASN A 99 14.12 -2.36 12.28
N ASN A 100 14.40 -1.53 11.26
CA ASN A 100 15.56 -0.63 11.24
C ASN A 100 15.35 0.64 12.09
N LEU A 101 14.10 0.93 12.49
CA LEU A 101 13.71 2.09 13.29
C LEU A 101 13.03 1.64 14.59
N ARG A 102 13.72 1.78 15.72
CA ARG A 102 13.23 1.33 17.04
C ARG A 102 11.92 1.98 17.47
N LEU A 103 11.72 3.27 17.14
CA LEU A 103 10.47 3.96 17.49
C LEU A 103 9.28 3.38 16.71
N VAL A 104 9.49 3.07 15.44
CA VAL A 104 8.45 2.49 14.58
C VAL A 104 8.15 1.06 15.03
N ASP A 105 9.16 0.30 15.45
CA ASP A 105 9.01 -1.02 16.04
C ASP A 105 8.06 -1.02 17.25
N TYR A 106 8.27 -0.09 18.18
CA TYR A 106 7.39 0.08 19.34
C TYR A 106 5.98 0.49 18.96
N ALA A 107 5.83 1.44 18.03
CA ALA A 107 4.54 1.89 17.57
C ALA A 107 3.74 0.77 16.87
N MET A 108 4.40 -0.03 16.04
CA MET A 108 3.79 -1.19 15.36
C MET A 108 3.37 -2.24 16.38
N SER A 109 4.28 -2.62 17.27
CA SER A 109 4.03 -3.63 18.30
C SER A 109 2.83 -3.28 19.17
N ALA A 110 2.69 -2.02 19.55
CA ALA A 110 1.57 -1.52 20.36
C ALA A 110 0.20 -1.57 19.64
N GLN A 111 0.18 -1.64 18.31
CA GLN A 111 -1.05 -1.68 17.51
C GLN A 111 -1.46 -3.09 17.07
N LEU A 112 -0.59 -4.09 17.22
CA LEU A 112 -0.87 -5.46 16.76
C LEU A 112 -2.12 -6.04 17.40
N ASP A 113 -2.33 -5.81 18.70
CA ASP A 113 -3.52 -6.31 19.42
C ASP A 113 -4.83 -5.76 18.83
N GLN A 114 -4.81 -4.52 18.35
CA GLN A 114 -5.98 -3.88 17.73
C GLN A 114 -6.18 -4.37 16.28
N ALA A 115 -5.08 -4.63 15.56
CA ALA A 115 -5.11 -5.02 14.16
C ALA A 115 -5.36 -6.53 13.94
N LEU A 116 -5.23 -7.36 14.98
CA LEU A 116 -5.31 -8.83 14.89
C LEU A 116 -6.48 -9.46 15.67
N PRO A 117 -7.76 -9.07 15.43
CA PRO A 117 -8.87 -9.83 16.00
C PRO A 117 -8.94 -11.23 15.36
N THR A 118 -9.32 -12.21 16.19
CA THR A 118 -9.47 -13.70 16.13
C THR A 118 -9.32 -14.47 14.80
N SER A 119 -9.41 -13.84 13.63
CA SER A 119 -9.25 -14.45 12.29
C SER A 119 -8.15 -13.81 11.42
N THR A 120 -7.36 -12.90 12.00
CA THR A 120 -6.22 -12.25 11.34
C THR A 120 -4.93 -12.86 11.86
N ARG A 121 -3.95 -13.11 10.98
CA ARG A 121 -2.64 -13.65 11.36
C ARG A 121 -1.54 -12.65 11.05
N ALA A 122 -0.66 -12.41 12.02
CA ALA A 122 0.61 -11.75 11.78
C ALA A 122 1.73 -12.78 11.71
N ALA A 123 2.64 -12.63 10.75
CA ALA A 123 3.86 -13.42 10.66
C ALA A 123 5.07 -12.49 10.48
N CYS A 124 6.16 -12.82 11.15
CA CYS A 124 7.45 -12.18 10.96
C CYS A 124 8.13 -12.79 9.72
N GLY A 125 8.47 -11.96 8.75
CA GLY A 125 9.31 -12.30 7.61
C GLY A 125 10.78 -12.01 7.85
#